data_AF-A0A366HAN2-F1
#
_entry.id   AF-A0A366HAN2-F1
#
_cell.length_a   1.000
_cell.length_b   1.000
_cell.length_c   1.000
_cell.angle_alpha   90.00
_cell.angle_beta   90.00
_cell.angle_gamma   90.00
#
_symmetry.space_group_name_H-M   'P 1'
#
loop_
_entity.id
_entity.type
_entity.pdbx_description
1 polymer ?
#
loop_
_entity_poly.entity_id
_entity_poly.type
_entity_poly.pdbx_seq_one_letter_code
_entity_poly.pdbx_strand_id
1 'polypeptide(L)'
;MAREAQIIGHATDYDGAQWDVREARDTALGFKVLIGWPSDEPRGPGGRGVATIITVELAQYLQATRLRDTKLPIGITTIKRLRSEVGVAWSWDDWWAARADDLRSMTLETFCSRHGCSIGAASQRRAQLKKF
;
A
#
# COMPACT_ATOMS: atom_id res chain seq x y z
N MET A 1 6.91 -34.43 11.61
CA MET A 1 7.53 -34.30 10.28
C MET A 1 7.36 -32.86 9.82
N ALA A 2 8.44 -32.07 9.79
CA ALA A 2 8.38 -30.71 9.27
C ALA A 2 8.15 -30.79 7.76
N ARG A 3 7.07 -30.18 7.26
CA ARG A 3 6.79 -30.12 5.83
C ARG A 3 7.88 -29.27 5.18
N GLU A 4 8.70 -29.89 4.33
CA GLU A 4 9.78 -29.23 3.63
C GLU A 4 9.20 -28.07 2.80
N ALA A 5 9.77 -26.88 2.99
CA ALA A 5 9.28 -25.67 2.33
C ALA A 5 9.71 -25.69 0.86
N GLN A 6 8.78 -25.96 -0.05
CA GLN A 6 9.04 -25.92 -1.49
C GLN A 6 9.33 -24.47 -1.94
N ILE A 7 10.49 -24.27 -2.57
CA ILE A 7 10.88 -23.04 -3.24
C ILE A 7 10.53 -23.21 -4.72
N ILE A 8 9.75 -22.29 -5.27
CA ILE A 8 9.32 -22.28 -6.68
C ILE A 8 10.10 -21.27 -7.54
N GLY A 9 10.96 -20.45 -6.91
CA GLY A 9 11.80 -19.47 -7.59
C GLY A 9 12.49 -18.52 -6.62
N HIS A 10 13.14 -17.50 -7.17
CA HIS A 10 13.77 -16.42 -6.40
C HIS A 10 13.27 -15.07 -6.92
N ALA A 11 13.23 -14.08 -6.05
CA ALA A 11 12.86 -12.72 -6.39
C ALA A 11 13.72 -11.72 -5.64
N THR A 12 13.79 -10.51 -6.18
CA THR A 12 14.39 -9.37 -5.50
C THR A 12 13.29 -8.41 -5.11
N ASP A 13 13.30 -7.93 -3.87
CA ASP A 13 12.36 -6.91 -3.44
C ASP A 13 12.78 -5.51 -3.93
N TYR A 14 11.93 -4.51 -3.68
CA TYR A 14 12.14 -3.13 -4.11
C TYR A 14 13.35 -2.45 -3.44
N ASP A 15 13.82 -2.98 -2.30
CA ASP A 15 15.01 -2.51 -1.58
C ASP A 15 16.28 -3.28 -1.99
N GLY A 16 16.15 -4.27 -2.90
CA GLY A 16 17.28 -5.05 -3.43
C GLY A 16 17.59 -6.34 -2.66
N ALA A 17 16.82 -6.69 -1.62
CA ALA A 17 17.03 -7.92 -0.87
C ALA A 17 16.57 -9.14 -1.66
N GLN A 18 17.25 -10.28 -1.46
CA GLN A 18 16.94 -11.54 -2.12
C GLN A 18 15.92 -12.35 -1.31
N TRP A 19 14.98 -12.95 -2.02
CA TRP A 19 13.91 -13.74 -1.43
C TRP A 19 13.72 -15.06 -2.15
N ASP A 20 13.48 -16.10 -1.36
CA ASP A 20 13.06 -17.42 -1.83
C ASP A 20 11.55 -17.44 -1.94
N VAL A 21 11.06 -17.61 -3.17
CA VAL A 21 9.63 -17.59 -3.48
C VAL A 21 9.03 -18.96 -3.21
N ARG A 22 7.97 -18.98 -2.40
CA ARG A 22 7.18 -20.18 -2.09
C ARG A 22 5.90 -20.25 -2.91
N GLU A 23 5.28 -19.09 -3.10
CA GLU A 23 3.95 -18.96 -3.67
C GLU A 23 3.89 -17.66 -4.48
N ALA A 24 3.22 -17.72 -5.64
CA ALA A 24 2.97 -16.57 -6.48
C ALA A 24 1.47 -16.52 -6.77
N ARG A 25 0.84 -15.38 -6.47
CA ARG A 25 -0.60 -15.16 -6.70
C ARG A 25 -0.80 -14.22 -7.86
N ASP A 26 -1.64 -14.62 -8.80
CA ASP A 26 -2.03 -13.78 -9.92
C ASP A 26 -2.85 -12.58 -9.45
N THR A 27 -2.65 -11.45 -10.12
CA THR A 27 -3.50 -10.27 -9.97
C THR A 27 -4.06 -9.88 -11.33
N ALA A 28 -5.19 -9.17 -11.34
CA ALA A 28 -5.74 -8.57 -12.56
C ALA A 28 -4.93 -7.35 -13.06
N LEU A 29 -3.83 -7.01 -12.40
CA LEU A 29 -3.06 -5.76 -12.61
C LEU A 29 -1.79 -5.99 -13.45
N GLY A 30 -1.59 -7.19 -14.00
CA GLY A 30 -0.45 -7.52 -14.85
C GLY A 30 0.85 -7.88 -14.10
N PHE A 31 0.82 -7.94 -12.76
CA PHE A 31 1.93 -8.44 -11.95
C PHE A 31 1.46 -9.51 -10.95
N LYS A 32 2.39 -10.30 -10.41
CA LYS A 32 2.08 -11.32 -9.39
C LYS A 32 2.45 -10.81 -8.00
N VAL A 33 1.66 -11.16 -6.99
CA VAL A 33 2.05 -10.99 -5.59
C VAL A 33 2.85 -12.22 -5.16
N LEU A 34 4.12 -12.00 -4.84
CA LEU A 34 5.03 -13.07 -4.44
C LEU A 34 5.06 -13.21 -2.91
N ILE A 35 5.16 -14.44 -2.44
CA ILE A 35 5.15 -14.78 -1.02
C ILE A 35 6.30 -15.76 -0.76
N GLY A 36 7.10 -15.50 0.26
CA GLY A 36 8.34 -16.23 0.48
C GLY A 36 9.03 -15.89 1.79
N TRP A 37 10.33 -16.12 1.81
CA TRP A 37 11.25 -15.80 2.91
C TRP A 37 12.45 -15.01 2.38
N PRO A 38 13.06 -14.13 3.17
CA PRO A 38 14.37 -13.59 2.85
C PRO A 38 15.37 -14.73 2.73
N SER A 39 16.22 -14.69 1.71
CA SER A 39 17.20 -15.75 1.44
C SER A 39 18.38 -15.73 2.43
N ASP A 40 18.62 -14.59 3.09
CA ASP A 40 19.73 -14.35 4.02
C ASP A 40 19.36 -14.55 5.50
N GLU A 41 18.09 -14.80 5.81
CA GLU A 41 17.60 -14.97 7.19
C GLU A 41 17.32 -16.46 7.52
N PRO A 42 17.61 -16.90 8.77
CA PRO A 42 17.25 -18.24 9.23
C PRO A 42 15.74 -18.48 9.12
N ARG A 43 15.34 -19.69 8.66
CA ARG A 43 13.93 -20.11 8.59
C ARG A 43 13.54 -20.91 9.84
N GLY A 44 12.32 -20.71 10.34
CA GLY A 44 11.75 -21.50 11.43
C GLY A 44 11.73 -20.79 12.79
N PRO A 45 11.71 -21.53 13.92
CA PRO A 45 11.61 -20.94 15.26
C PRO A 45 12.77 -19.97 15.53
N GLY A 46 12.44 -18.70 15.81
CA GLY A 46 13.42 -17.63 16.01
C GLY A 46 13.89 -16.91 14.73
N GLY A 47 13.44 -17.37 13.56
CA GLY A 47 13.66 -16.75 12.26
C GLY A 47 12.42 -16.04 11.69
N ARG A 48 12.55 -15.40 10.53
CA ARG A 48 11.43 -14.68 9.90
C ARG A 48 10.42 -15.65 9.28
N GLY A 49 9.15 -15.39 9.54
CA GLY A 49 8.04 -16.15 8.95
C GLY A 49 7.84 -15.85 7.46
N VAL A 50 6.96 -16.64 6.83
CA VAL A 50 6.52 -16.39 5.45
C VAL A 50 5.91 -14.99 5.36
N ALA A 51 6.36 -14.20 4.40
CA ALA A 51 5.86 -12.85 4.18
C ALA A 51 5.62 -12.56 2.69
N THR A 52 4.79 -11.56 2.42
CA THR A 52 4.66 -11.00 1.08
C THR A 52 5.91 -10.20 0.73
N ILE A 53 6.45 -10.48 -0.44
CA ILE A 53 7.64 -9.82 -1.00
C ILE A 53 7.16 -8.53 -1.68
N ILE A 54 7.77 -7.41 -1.32
CA ILE A 54 7.47 -6.11 -1.95
C ILE A 54 8.28 -6.00 -3.23
N THR A 55 7.74 -6.48 -4.35
CA THR A 55 8.37 -6.23 -5.66
C THR A 55 8.22 -4.76 -6.05
N VAL A 56 9.01 -4.31 -7.03
CA VAL A 56 8.95 -2.93 -7.54
C VAL A 56 7.55 -2.57 -8.03
N GLU A 57 6.90 -3.47 -8.77
CA GLU A 57 5.54 -3.26 -9.30
C GLU A 57 4.51 -3.16 -8.16
N LEU A 58 4.65 -3.99 -7.13
CA LEU A 58 3.79 -3.94 -5.95
C LEU A 58 3.99 -2.62 -5.18
N ALA A 59 5.23 -2.19 -4.98
CA ALA A 59 5.54 -0.91 -4.32
C ALA A 59 4.91 0.27 -5.06
N GLN A 60 5.10 0.34 -6.38
CA GLN A 60 4.51 1.38 -7.24
C GLN A 60 2.98 1.36 -7.18
N TYR A 61 2.36 0.19 -7.25
CA TYR A 61 0.92 0.06 -7.14
C TYR A 61 0.38 0.54 -5.78
N LEU A 62 1.07 0.19 -4.69
CA LEU A 62 0.71 0.63 -3.34
C LEU A 62 0.85 2.15 -3.17
N GLN A 63 1.86 2.76 -3.79
CA GLN A 63 2.05 4.22 -3.79
C GLN A 63 0.96 4.94 -4.60
N ALA A 64 0.56 4.38 -5.75
CA ALA A 64 -0.40 5.00 -6.65
C ALA A 64 -1.87 4.83 -6.23
N THR A 65 -2.20 3.78 -5.48
CA THR A 65 -3.58 3.39 -5.20
C THR A 65 -3.98 3.76 -3.77
N ARG A 66 -5.25 4.15 -3.54
CA ARG A 66 -5.81 4.30 -2.19
C ARG A 66 -6.01 2.94 -1.54
N LEU A 67 -5.87 2.87 -0.21
CA LEU A 67 -6.07 1.62 0.53
C LEU A 67 -7.43 0.94 0.23
N ARG A 68 -8.50 1.73 0.16
CA ARG A 68 -9.87 1.21 -0.11
C ARG A 68 -10.06 0.69 -1.54
N ASP A 69 -9.26 1.18 -2.48
CA ASP A 69 -9.33 0.83 -3.90
C ASP A 69 -8.33 -0.29 -4.24
N THR A 70 -7.53 -0.72 -3.27
CA THR A 70 -6.52 -1.77 -3.40
C THR A 70 -7.20 -3.12 -3.57
N LYS A 71 -6.95 -3.79 -4.69
CA LYS A 71 -7.49 -5.13 -5.00
C LYS A 71 -6.35 -6.11 -5.17
N LEU A 72 -5.88 -6.67 -4.07
CA LEU A 72 -4.79 -7.65 -4.06
C LEU A 72 -5.24 -8.97 -3.41
N PRO A 73 -4.69 -10.12 -3.83
CA PRO A 73 -5.01 -11.43 -3.27
C PRO A 73 -4.32 -11.67 -1.91
N ILE A 74 -4.31 -10.66 -1.04
CA ILE A 74 -3.73 -10.68 0.31
C ILE A 74 -4.62 -9.88 1.28
N GLY A 75 -4.49 -10.17 2.58
CA GLY A 75 -5.31 -9.53 3.61
C GLY A 75 -5.04 -8.03 3.77
N ILE A 76 -6.06 -7.29 4.21
CA ILE A 76 -5.97 -5.83 4.42
C ILE A 76 -4.88 -5.42 5.43
N THR A 77 -4.65 -6.24 6.46
CA THR A 77 -3.59 -6.01 7.45
C THR A 77 -2.20 -6.09 6.80
N THR A 78 -2.00 -7.06 5.91
CA THR A 78 -0.77 -7.17 5.12
C THR A 78 -0.60 -5.94 4.25
N ILE A 79 -1.64 -5.52 3.52
CA ILE A 79 -1.59 -4.32 2.67
C ILE A 79 -1.18 -3.08 3.49
N LYS A 80 -1.78 -2.86 4.66
CA LYS A 80 -1.41 -1.73 5.55
C LYS A 80 0.05 -1.79 5.97
N ARG A 81 0.55 -2.96 6.37
CA ARG A 81 1.96 -3.17 6.71
C ARG A 81 2.87 -2.81 5.52
N LEU A 82 2.60 -3.38 4.34
CA LEU A 82 3.42 -3.13 3.14
C LEU A 82 3.44 -1.65 2.77
N ARG A 83 2.29 -0.96 2.85
CA ARG A 83 2.22 0.49 2.63
C ARG A 83 3.09 1.28 3.61
N SER A 84 3.08 0.90 4.89
CA SER A 84 3.94 1.53 5.89
C SER A 84 5.42 1.29 5.58
N GLU A 85 5.78 0.09 5.12
CA GLU A 85 7.16 -0.27 4.74
C GLU A 85 7.64 0.57 3.54
N VAL A 86 6.82 0.74 2.50
CA VAL A 86 7.16 1.58 1.34
C VAL A 86 7.00 3.09 1.57
N GLY A 87 6.85 3.53 2.83
CA GLY A 87 6.73 4.94 3.21
C GLY A 87 5.39 5.59 2.82
N VAL A 88 4.38 4.81 2.43
CA VAL A 88 3.04 5.31 2.09
C VAL A 88 2.22 5.47 3.36
N ALA A 89 2.48 6.55 4.09
CA ALA A 89 1.62 7.01 5.16
C ALA A 89 0.44 7.82 4.58
N TRP A 90 -0.79 7.46 4.94
CA TRP A 90 -1.94 8.30 4.63
C TRP A 90 -1.98 9.48 5.61
N SER A 91 -1.63 10.67 5.14
CA SER A 91 -1.81 11.92 5.87
C SER A 91 -3.05 12.64 5.35
N TRP A 92 -4.04 12.79 6.23
CA TRP A 92 -5.20 13.62 5.92
C TRP A 92 -4.80 15.07 5.65
N ASP A 93 -3.79 15.57 6.35
CA ASP A 93 -3.30 16.92 6.15
C ASP A 93 -2.68 17.11 4.77
N ASP A 94 -1.85 16.16 4.32
CA ASP A 94 -1.24 16.21 2.97
C ASP A 94 -2.30 16.05 1.88
N TRP A 95 -3.29 15.18 2.11
CA TRP A 95 -4.41 15.00 1.19
C TRP A 95 -5.20 16.29 1.00
N TRP A 96 -5.45 17.04 2.08
CA TRP A 96 -6.10 18.34 2.05
C TRP A 96 -5.20 19.42 1.45
N ALA A 97 -3.91 19.44 1.79
CA ALA A 97 -2.95 20.42 1.28
C ALA A 97 -2.81 20.32 -0.24
N ALA A 98 -2.66 19.10 -0.77
CA ALA A 98 -2.59 18.84 -2.21
C ALA A 98 -3.87 19.23 -2.97
N ARG A 99 -4.97 19.50 -2.26
CA ARG A 99 -6.29 19.87 -2.82
C ARG A 99 -6.78 21.21 -2.30
N ALA A 100 -5.90 22.02 -1.71
CA ALA A 100 -6.28 23.30 -1.12
C ALA A 100 -6.84 24.26 -2.19
N ASP A 101 -6.27 24.24 -3.40
CA ASP A 101 -6.72 25.09 -4.50
C ASP A 101 -8.09 24.67 -5.04
N ASP A 102 -8.32 23.38 -5.24
CA ASP A 102 -9.64 22.83 -5.57
C ASP A 102 -10.68 23.18 -4.49
N LEU A 103 -10.31 23.08 -3.22
CA LEU A 103 -11.20 23.38 -2.10
C LEU A 103 -11.55 24.88 -2.00
N ARG A 104 -10.67 25.76 -2.46
CA ARG A 104 -10.88 27.22 -2.53
C ARG A 104 -11.69 27.63 -3.76
N SER A 105 -11.44 26.99 -4.90
CA SER A 105 -11.98 27.38 -6.20
C SER A 105 -13.37 26.80 -6.50
N MET A 106 -13.67 25.60 -6.01
CA MET A 106 -14.93 24.91 -6.31
C MET A 106 -15.97 25.06 -5.19
N THR A 107 -17.24 24.76 -5.51
CA THR A 107 -18.28 24.58 -4.49
C THR A 107 -18.00 23.30 -3.69
N LEU A 108 -18.52 23.25 -2.45
CA LEU A 108 -18.28 22.10 -1.59
C LEU A 108 -18.94 20.84 -2.16
N GLU A 109 -20.10 20.96 -2.80
CA GLU A 109 -20.78 19.84 -3.45
C GLU A 109 -19.92 19.25 -4.59
N THR A 110 -19.37 20.09 -5.47
CA THR A 110 -18.52 19.65 -6.57
C THR A 110 -17.22 19.04 -6.06
N PHE A 111 -16.60 19.66 -5.06
CA PHE A 111 -15.39 19.12 -4.44
C PHE A 111 -15.63 17.72 -3.83
N CYS A 112 -16.72 17.57 -3.08
CA CYS A 112 -17.06 16.31 -2.41
C CYS A 112 -17.39 15.20 -3.41
N SER A 113 -18.14 15.53 -4.47
CA SER A 113 -18.45 14.60 -5.56
C SER A 113 -17.17 14.12 -6.26
N ARG A 114 -16.24 15.03 -6.54
CA ARG A 114 -14.99 14.73 -7.24
C ARG A 114 -13.99 13.92 -6.40
N HIS A 115 -13.82 14.28 -5.13
CA HIS A 115 -12.73 13.75 -4.29
C HIS A 115 -13.17 12.65 -3.32
N GLY A 116 -14.49 12.49 -3.11
CA GLY A 116 -15.10 11.43 -2.32
C GLY A 116 -14.99 11.64 -0.81
N CYS A 117 -15.28 12.87 -0.36
CA CYS A 117 -15.32 13.26 1.06
C CYS A 117 -16.69 13.86 1.45
N SER A 118 -16.93 14.10 2.73
CA SER A 118 -18.17 14.73 3.21
C SER A 118 -18.11 16.26 3.12
N ILE A 119 -19.27 16.88 2.90
CA ILE A 119 -19.43 18.35 2.86
C ILE A 119 -18.99 18.97 4.20
N GLY A 120 -19.32 18.33 5.33
CA GLY A 120 -18.92 18.80 6.65
C GLY A 120 -17.39 18.88 6.82
N ALA A 121 -16.66 17.85 6.40
CA ALA A 121 -15.20 17.84 6.48
C ALA A 121 -14.58 18.90 5.55
N ALA A 122 -15.10 19.03 4.32
CA ALA A 122 -14.66 20.05 3.36
C ALA A 122 -14.92 21.47 3.87
N SER A 123 -16.08 21.72 4.46
CA SER A 123 -16.46 23.01 5.04
C SER A 123 -15.54 23.41 6.20
N GLN A 124 -15.31 22.50 7.15
CA GLN A 124 -14.41 22.75 8.29
C GLN A 124 -12.99 23.04 7.82
N ARG A 125 -12.46 22.26 6.88
CA ARG A 125 -11.11 22.48 6.36
C ARG A 125 -10.99 23.80 5.59
N ARG A 126 -11.99 24.15 4.79
CA ARG A 126 -12.05 25.44 4.07
C ARG A 126 -12.10 26.62 5.04
N ALA A 127 -12.82 26.49 6.16
CA ALA A 127 -12.84 27.52 7.20
C ALA A 127 -11.47 27.69 7.87
N GLN A 128 -10.73 26.61 8.10
CA GLN A 128 -9.35 26.66 8.63
C GLN A 128 -8.38 27.36 7.65
N LEU A 129 -8.53 27.14 6.34
CA LEU A 129 -7.69 27.76 5.31
C LEU A 129 -7.90 29.27 5.13
N LYS A 130 -9.02 29.83 5.61
CA LYS A 130 -9.34 31.26 5.54
C LYS A 130 -8.84 32.08 6.73
N LYS A 131 -8.28 31.43 7.76
CA LYS A 131 -7.79 32.10 8.99
C LYS A 131 -6.37 32.67 8.85
N PHE A 132 -5.79 32.61 7.66
CA PHE A 132 -4.52 33.20 7.28
C PHE A 132 -4.75 34.11 6.07
#